data_AF-A0AAQ3MCN4-F1
#
_entry.id   AF-A0AAQ3MCN4-F1
#
_cell.length_a   1.000
_cell.length_b   1.000
_cell.length_c   1.000
_cell.angle_alpha   90.00
_cell.angle_beta   90.00
_cell.angle_gamma   90.00
#
_symmetry.space_group_name_H-M   'P 1'
#
loop_
_entity.id
_entity.type
_entity.pdbx_description
1 polymer ?
#
loop_
_entity_poly.entity_id
_entity_poly.type
_entity_poly.pdbx_seq_one_letter_code
_entity_poly.pdbx_strand_id
1 'polypeptide(L)'
;MSQSAFNTPWFNNQDRNFFNHLNKPTTQHLIITGEDDEFDEAIEEKWRGEGFNTAYVAMGQGGAEFIQRVHRAGEGFGTAEYYGIVGNACPFSFFFVLSLGLGLGLGIRLMCFLVAFGDAASAVLEAHTKPNHPKLCVIVAYYPSIIPPPNTKYPLGVKILVHLAGSEVGVRQAPEVLGIQSTKKRTTQKRIEPGAGYGGSLNWSYLTYTYSAQPGFAESDLDEYDAAKETIAFSRSLRMVRKGFRIDVDADIERVRDNHYSLTMSGQAEKVVKQADEYAQVMYGPTLSGGVGQKDMQKFYAKFFQPLPKTFSARLLSRTVGSDQIVDELFVTMTHSQEIHWLLPGIPATDKKIEIILVSIVCIRGGGLESEHVYWDQASVLMQVGLLSPTNIPSAMKKKGVEELPIVGAEAARAIQRGSSRHLNELILDWDEDS
;
A
#
# COMPACT_ATOMS: atom_id res chain seq x y z
N MET A 1 30.44 31.81 -5.13
CA MET A 1 29.70 31.49 -3.89
C MET A 1 28.24 31.82 -4.12
N SER A 2 27.36 30.84 -4.33
CA SER A 2 25.94 31.13 -4.54
C SER A 2 25.30 31.44 -3.19
N GLN A 3 24.82 32.67 -3.02
CA GLN A 3 23.94 32.99 -1.90
C GLN A 3 22.64 32.20 -2.09
N SER A 4 22.28 31.42 -1.07
CA SER A 4 21.00 30.73 -0.97
C SER A 4 19.87 31.73 -1.20
N ALA A 5 18.87 31.36 -2.01
CA ALA A 5 17.70 32.19 -2.32
C ALA A 5 16.87 32.58 -1.08
N PHE A 6 17.19 32.00 0.09
CA PHE A 6 16.55 32.28 1.37
C PHE A 6 17.24 33.36 2.20
N ASN A 7 18.39 33.90 1.78
CA ASN A 7 19.11 34.91 2.56
C ASN A 7 18.65 36.33 2.23
N THR A 8 17.42 36.67 2.61
CA THR A 8 16.86 38.02 2.47
C THR A 8 16.66 38.68 3.84
N PRO A 9 16.78 40.01 3.95
CA PRO A 9 16.55 40.74 5.21
C PRO A 9 15.17 40.48 5.83
N TRP A 10 14.15 40.20 5.00
CA TRP A 10 12.81 39.85 5.46
C TRP A 10 12.74 38.45 6.08
N PHE A 11 13.41 37.47 5.48
CA PHE A 11 13.43 36.07 5.94
C PHE A 11 14.18 35.92 7.28
N ASN A 12 15.26 36.69 7.45
CA ASN A 12 16.06 36.70 8.67
C ASN A 12 15.42 37.48 9.83
N ASN A 13 14.36 38.27 9.56
CA ASN A 13 13.61 39.04 10.56
C ASN A 13 12.32 38.33 11.03
N GLN A 14 12.04 37.11 10.57
CA GLN A 14 10.88 36.33 11.03
C GLN A 14 11.16 35.70 12.41
N ASP A 15 10.18 35.77 13.31
CA ASP A 15 10.22 35.13 14.63
C ASP A 15 10.36 33.60 14.49
N ARG A 16 11.03 32.90 15.43
CA ARG A 16 11.08 31.43 15.47
C ARG A 16 9.67 30.80 15.42
N ASN A 17 8.65 31.48 15.94
CA ASN A 17 7.25 31.05 15.88
C ASN A 17 6.65 31.04 14.46
N PHE A 18 7.17 31.87 13.54
CA PHE A 18 6.76 31.86 12.12
C PHE A 18 7.11 30.52 11.45
N PHE A 19 8.33 30.01 11.69
CA PHE A 19 8.73 28.69 11.19
C PHE A 19 7.95 27.55 11.86
N ASN A 20 7.56 27.72 13.12
CA ASN A 20 6.64 26.78 13.79
C ASN A 20 5.22 26.82 13.18
N HIS A 21 4.79 27.92 12.56
CA HIS A 21 3.52 28.02 11.84
C HIS A 21 3.60 27.47 10.41
N LEU A 22 4.76 27.56 9.75
CA LEU A 22 5.03 26.89 8.47
C LEU A 22 5.16 25.37 8.60
N ASN A 23 5.59 24.89 9.78
CA ASN A 23 5.74 23.47 10.10
C ASN A 23 4.52 22.87 10.81
N LYS A 24 3.35 23.53 10.80
CA LYS A 24 2.14 22.89 11.33
C LYS A 24 1.76 21.72 10.40
N PRO A 25 1.61 20.49 10.92
CA PRO A 25 1.15 19.38 10.12
C PRO A 25 -0.20 19.73 9.51
N THR A 26 -0.30 19.67 8.19
CA THR A 26 -1.57 19.81 7.50
C THR A 26 -2.45 18.65 7.90
N THR A 27 -3.57 18.90 8.58
CA THR A 27 -4.54 17.85 8.86
C THR A 27 -5.11 17.34 7.53
N GLN A 28 -4.91 16.06 7.26
CA GLN A 28 -5.32 15.44 6.00
C GLN A 28 -6.72 14.86 6.17
N HIS A 29 -7.73 15.56 5.67
CA HIS A 29 -9.12 15.16 5.88
C HIS A 29 -9.61 14.17 4.82
N LEU A 30 -10.24 13.10 5.25
CA LEU A 30 -10.79 12.04 4.39
C LEU A 30 -12.27 11.83 4.74
N ILE A 31 -13.15 11.83 3.74
CA ILE A 31 -14.56 11.48 3.95
C ILE A 31 -14.74 10.03 3.55
N ILE A 32 -15.37 9.27 4.43
CA ILE A 32 -15.79 7.89 4.18
C ILE A 32 -17.31 7.89 4.04
N THR A 33 -17.85 7.11 3.11
CA THR A 33 -19.29 7.02 2.91
C THR A 33 -19.72 5.62 2.49
N GLY A 34 -20.80 5.13 3.08
CA GLY A 34 -21.41 3.83 2.84
C GLY A 34 -22.94 3.94 2.81
N GLU A 35 -23.59 2.80 2.60
CA GLU A 35 -25.05 2.72 2.47
C GLU A 35 -25.75 2.95 3.81
N ASP A 36 -25.27 2.24 4.83
CA ASP A 36 -25.89 2.17 6.15
C ASP A 36 -25.47 3.31 7.09
N ASP A 37 -26.21 3.48 8.18
CA ASP A 37 -25.92 4.49 9.20
C ASP A 37 -24.70 4.13 10.07
N GLU A 38 -24.38 2.84 10.16
CA GLU A 38 -23.18 2.28 10.78
C GLU A 38 -22.23 1.79 9.68
N PHE A 39 -20.92 1.84 9.93
CA PHE A 39 -19.89 1.46 8.97
C PHE A 39 -18.73 0.80 9.70
N ASP A 40 -17.99 -0.08 9.03
CA ASP A 40 -16.87 -0.83 9.60
C ASP A 40 -15.85 0.11 10.28
N GLU A 41 -15.83 0.08 11.62
CA GLU A 41 -14.94 0.89 12.45
C GLU A 41 -13.46 0.57 12.17
N ALA A 42 -13.14 -0.67 11.80
CA ALA A 42 -11.77 -1.08 11.50
C ALA A 42 -11.24 -0.38 10.24
N ILE A 43 -12.09 -0.12 9.24
CA ILE A 43 -11.69 0.67 8.07
C ILE A 43 -11.40 2.12 8.47
N GLU A 44 -12.24 2.72 9.32
CA GLU A 44 -12.01 4.09 9.79
C GLU A 44 -10.72 4.20 10.60
N GLU A 45 -10.51 3.28 11.56
CA GLU A 45 -9.30 3.19 12.37
C GLU A 45 -8.06 3.00 11.51
N LYS A 46 -8.14 2.19 10.46
CA LYS A 46 -7.04 1.97 9.53
C LYS A 46 -6.65 3.25 8.79
N TRP A 47 -7.61 4.03 8.29
CA TRP A 47 -7.33 5.35 7.70
C TRP A 47 -6.83 6.37 8.73
N ARG A 48 -7.35 6.35 9.96
CA ARG A 48 -6.83 7.20 11.05
C ARG A 48 -5.40 6.84 11.43
N GLY A 49 -5.08 5.55 11.45
CA GLY A 49 -3.73 5.03 11.68
C GLY A 49 -2.74 5.53 10.64
N GLU A 50 -3.17 5.73 9.40
CA GLU A 50 -2.38 6.38 8.35
C GLU A 50 -2.22 7.90 8.50
N GLY A 51 -2.77 8.50 9.56
CA GLY A 51 -2.69 9.92 9.86
C GLY A 51 -3.78 10.78 9.23
N PHE A 52 -4.81 10.18 8.63
CA PHE A 52 -5.95 10.91 8.09
C PHE A 52 -6.98 11.22 9.18
N ASN A 53 -7.54 12.43 9.14
CA ASN A 53 -8.71 12.77 9.92
C ASN A 53 -9.97 12.38 9.15
N THR A 54 -10.65 11.33 9.61
CA THR A 54 -11.80 10.75 8.91
C THR A 54 -13.13 11.33 9.39
N ALA A 55 -14.09 11.49 8.48
CA ALA A 55 -15.51 11.66 8.84
C ALA A 55 -16.37 10.73 7.99
N TYR A 56 -17.31 10.05 8.65
CA TYR A 56 -18.28 9.20 7.99
C TYR A 56 -19.56 9.96 7.61
N VAL A 57 -20.10 9.68 6.43
CA VAL A 57 -21.39 10.19 5.95
C VAL A 57 -22.20 9.06 5.34
N ALA A 58 -23.27 8.64 6.01
CA ALA A 58 -24.19 7.64 5.50
C ALA A 58 -24.99 8.14 4.28
N MET A 59 -25.29 7.22 3.36
CA MET A 59 -26.12 7.49 2.18
C MET A 59 -27.57 7.78 2.56
N GLY A 60 -28.16 6.97 3.45
CA GLY A 60 -29.58 7.03 3.79
C GLY A 60 -30.44 6.93 2.53
N GLN A 61 -31.39 7.86 2.33
CA GLN A 61 -32.25 7.87 1.13
C GLN A 61 -31.53 8.27 -0.18
N GLY A 62 -30.22 8.60 -0.11
CA GLY A 62 -29.40 8.94 -1.27
C GLY A 62 -29.75 10.28 -1.94
N GLY A 63 -29.50 10.37 -3.24
CA GLY A 63 -29.87 11.51 -4.07
C GLY A 63 -29.08 12.80 -3.79
N ALA A 64 -29.68 13.95 -4.14
CA ALA A 64 -29.01 15.25 -4.04
C ALA A 64 -28.72 15.65 -2.59
N GLU A 65 -29.58 15.26 -1.65
CA GLU A 65 -29.39 15.55 -0.22
C GLU A 65 -28.15 14.85 0.33
N PHE A 66 -27.95 13.58 -0.01
CA PHE A 66 -26.74 12.83 0.32
C PHE A 66 -25.48 13.54 -0.17
N ILE A 67 -25.44 13.93 -1.46
CA ILE A 67 -24.28 14.66 -2.02
C ILE A 67 -24.04 15.99 -1.30
N GLN A 68 -25.10 16.70 -0.93
CA GLN A 68 -24.96 17.93 -0.12
C GLN A 68 -24.44 17.66 1.29
N ARG A 69 -24.78 16.53 1.93
CA ARG A 69 -24.21 16.15 3.23
C ARG A 69 -22.72 15.82 3.11
N VAL A 70 -22.32 15.07 2.07
CA VAL A 70 -20.92 14.78 1.77
C VAL A 70 -20.12 16.08 1.53
N HIS A 71 -20.66 17.01 0.74
CA HIS A 71 -20.02 18.32 0.52
C HIS A 71 -19.91 19.13 1.81
N ARG A 72 -20.98 19.20 2.62
CA ARG A 72 -20.98 19.89 3.91
C ARG A 72 -20.00 19.30 4.92
N ALA A 73 -19.86 17.98 4.98
CA ALA A 73 -18.86 17.33 5.82
C ALA A 73 -17.44 17.78 5.41
N GLY A 74 -17.18 17.89 4.10
CA GLY A 74 -15.94 18.44 3.55
C GLY A 74 -15.71 19.92 3.87
N GLU A 75 -16.77 20.70 4.05
CA GLU A 75 -16.71 22.11 4.45
C GLU A 75 -16.54 22.31 5.96
N GLY A 76 -16.99 21.34 6.77
CA GLY A 76 -16.89 21.35 8.23
C GLY A 76 -15.50 21.05 8.78
N PHE A 77 -14.59 20.54 7.95
CA PHE A 77 -13.18 20.38 8.32
C PHE A 77 -12.52 21.76 8.48
N GLY A 78 -12.12 22.06 9.72
CA GLY A 78 -11.70 23.39 10.15
C GLY A 78 -10.67 24.08 9.26
N THR A 79 -10.78 25.40 9.18
CA THR A 79 -9.80 26.29 8.57
C THR A 79 -8.53 26.32 9.43
N ALA A 80 -7.41 25.83 8.94
CA ALA A 80 -6.14 26.40 9.37
C ALA A 80 -6.11 27.84 8.80
N GLU A 81 -6.27 28.85 9.67
CA GLU A 81 -6.53 30.28 9.36
C GLU A 81 -5.64 30.85 8.22
N TYR A 82 -6.13 31.68 7.28
CA TYR A 82 -6.66 33.06 7.45
C TYR A 82 -7.89 33.42 6.56
N TYR A 83 -8.59 34.48 6.98
CA TYR A 83 -9.97 34.93 6.68
C TYR A 83 -10.31 35.46 5.26
N GLY A 84 -11.62 35.50 4.95
CA GLY A 84 -12.25 36.31 3.89
C GLY A 84 -13.79 36.33 3.98
N ILE A 85 -14.37 37.52 3.88
CA ILE A 85 -15.73 37.97 4.29
C ILE A 85 -16.89 37.41 3.43
N VAL A 86 -18.02 37.09 4.09
CA VAL A 86 -19.31 36.74 3.47
C VAL A 86 -20.04 38.00 2.98
N GLY A 87 -20.35 38.06 1.68
CA GLY A 87 -21.26 39.00 1.05
C GLY A 87 -22.41 38.26 0.36
N ASN A 88 -23.59 38.86 0.41
CA ASN A 88 -24.91 38.25 0.17
C ASN A 88 -25.28 38.09 -1.34
N ALA A 89 -26.22 37.17 -1.57
CA ALA A 89 -27.21 37.09 -2.68
C ALA A 89 -26.88 36.42 -4.04
N CYS A 90 -27.83 35.58 -4.49
CA CYS A 90 -28.12 35.25 -5.90
C CYS A 90 -28.48 36.52 -6.72
N PRO A 91 -28.85 36.40 -8.01
CA PRO A 91 -28.07 36.08 -9.21
C PRO A 91 -27.95 37.31 -10.16
N PHE A 92 -27.15 37.18 -11.22
CA PHE A 92 -26.94 38.07 -12.40
C PHE A 92 -25.78 39.10 -12.42
N SER A 93 -24.94 38.91 -13.45
CA SER A 93 -24.26 39.88 -14.33
C SER A 93 -23.06 40.74 -13.86
N PHE A 94 -21.89 40.41 -14.44
CA PHE A 94 -20.78 41.24 -14.96
C PHE A 94 -20.33 42.53 -14.23
N PHE A 95 -19.07 42.59 -13.76
CA PHE A 95 -17.93 43.27 -14.44
C PHE A 95 -16.60 43.14 -13.65
N PHE A 96 -15.51 43.28 -14.40
CA PHE A 96 -14.07 43.28 -14.05
C PHE A 96 -13.64 44.09 -12.82
N VAL A 97 -12.62 43.60 -12.10
CA VAL A 97 -11.49 44.43 -11.61
C VAL A 97 -10.17 43.65 -11.75
N LEU A 98 -9.19 44.28 -12.38
CA LEU A 98 -7.82 43.79 -12.56
C LEU A 98 -6.86 44.64 -11.71
N SER A 99 -6.02 43.95 -10.93
CA SER A 99 -4.61 44.25 -10.60
C SER A 99 -4.26 45.42 -9.67
N LEU A 100 -3.57 45.14 -8.54
CA LEU A 100 -2.10 45.21 -8.45
C LEU A 100 -1.62 44.81 -7.05
N GLY A 101 -0.84 43.73 -7.00
CA GLY A 101 -0.12 43.23 -5.82
C GLY A 101 0.79 42.10 -6.27
N LEU A 102 1.92 42.47 -6.86
CA LEU A 102 2.89 41.57 -7.49
C LEU A 102 3.44 40.52 -6.49
N GLY A 103 3.32 39.24 -6.89
CA GLY A 103 4.49 38.37 -6.95
C GLY A 103 4.71 37.35 -5.84
N LEU A 104 3.77 36.41 -5.66
CA LEU A 104 3.99 34.94 -5.57
C LEU A 104 2.73 34.30 -4.95
N GLY A 105 1.76 34.02 -5.80
CA GLY A 105 0.55 33.30 -5.41
C GLY A 105 0.84 31.83 -5.09
N LEU A 106 0.98 31.51 -3.81
CA LEU A 106 0.84 30.15 -3.29
C LEU A 106 -0.50 30.06 -2.58
N GLY A 107 -1.57 29.96 -3.37
CA GLY A 107 -2.93 29.78 -2.88
C GLY A 107 -3.10 28.39 -2.26
N ILE A 108 -3.32 28.36 -0.95
CA ILE A 108 -3.55 27.16 -0.15
C ILE A 108 -4.96 26.62 -0.50
N ARG A 109 -5.04 25.43 -1.10
CA ARG A 109 -6.31 24.78 -1.50
C ARG A 109 -6.75 23.79 -0.43
N LEU A 110 -7.92 24.00 0.16
CA LEU A 110 -8.66 22.93 0.84
C LEU A 110 -8.98 21.85 -0.20
N MET A 111 -8.54 20.62 0.05
CA MET A 111 -8.71 19.48 -0.85
C MET A 111 -9.64 18.45 -0.21
N CYS A 112 -10.60 17.93 -0.97
CA CYS A 112 -11.55 16.91 -0.54
C CYS A 112 -11.22 15.56 -1.17
N PHE A 113 -11.27 14.51 -0.35
CA PHE A 113 -10.93 13.14 -0.69
C PHE A 113 -12.06 12.24 -0.20
N LEU A 114 -12.61 11.44 -1.11
CA LEU A 114 -13.75 10.58 -0.83
C LEU A 114 -13.34 9.11 -0.97
N VAL A 115 -13.64 8.30 0.03
CA VAL A 115 -13.67 6.84 -0.05
C VAL A 115 -15.11 6.41 0.10
N ALA A 116 -15.66 5.76 -0.91
CA ALA A 116 -17.06 5.42 -0.97
C ALA A 116 -17.24 3.92 -1.23
N PHE A 117 -18.25 3.32 -0.60
CA PHE A 117 -18.56 1.89 -0.68
C PHE A 117 -19.97 1.67 -1.24
N GLY A 118 -20.18 0.55 -1.95
CA GLY A 118 -21.50 0.12 -2.44
C GLY A 118 -22.25 1.16 -3.28
N ASP A 119 -23.55 1.31 -3.05
CA ASP A 119 -24.42 2.27 -3.73
C ASP A 119 -24.03 3.73 -3.46
N ALA A 120 -23.44 4.03 -2.30
CA ALA A 120 -22.88 5.35 -2.02
C ALA A 120 -21.74 5.68 -3.00
N ALA A 121 -20.91 4.69 -3.32
CA ALA A 121 -19.86 4.81 -4.34
C ALA A 121 -20.44 5.10 -5.73
N SER A 122 -21.52 4.40 -6.10
CA SER A 122 -22.24 4.67 -7.36
C SER A 122 -22.76 6.10 -7.44
N ALA A 123 -23.38 6.60 -6.36
CA ALA A 123 -23.90 7.96 -6.29
C ALA A 123 -22.78 9.01 -6.38
N VAL A 124 -21.66 8.81 -5.67
CA VAL A 124 -20.51 9.72 -5.70
C VAL A 124 -19.88 9.77 -7.09
N LEU A 125 -19.66 8.63 -7.75
CA LEU A 125 -19.11 8.57 -9.10
C LEU A 125 -20.01 9.32 -10.10
N GLU A 126 -21.32 9.10 -10.06
CA GLU A 126 -22.27 9.75 -10.97
C GLU A 126 -22.37 11.27 -10.72
N ALA A 127 -22.36 11.70 -9.46
CA ALA A 127 -22.50 13.11 -9.12
C ALA A 127 -21.32 13.95 -9.62
N HIS A 128 -20.12 13.40 -9.64
CA HIS A 128 -18.89 14.16 -9.90
C HIS A 128 -18.34 14.01 -11.33
N THR A 129 -19.14 13.51 -12.28
CA THR A 129 -18.74 13.48 -13.70
C THR A 129 -18.62 14.88 -14.33
N LYS A 130 -19.18 15.91 -13.67
CA LYS A 130 -19.10 17.32 -14.07
C LYS A 130 -18.44 18.14 -12.95
N PRO A 131 -17.80 19.28 -13.25
CA PRO A 131 -17.22 20.14 -12.22
C PRO A 131 -18.31 20.72 -11.33
N ASN A 132 -18.53 20.12 -10.16
CA ASN A 132 -19.56 20.52 -9.20
C ASN A 132 -18.99 20.73 -7.78
N HIS A 133 -17.76 20.30 -7.53
CA HIS A 133 -17.08 20.46 -6.26
C HIS A 133 -15.63 20.91 -6.49
N PRO A 134 -15.33 22.23 -6.41
CA PRO A 134 -14.05 22.80 -6.83
C PRO A 134 -12.84 22.33 -6.00
N LYS A 135 -13.10 21.71 -4.84
CA LYS A 135 -12.08 21.20 -3.90
C LYS A 135 -11.83 19.70 -4.03
N LEU A 136 -12.66 18.96 -4.77
CA LEU A 136 -12.54 17.49 -4.86
C LEU A 136 -11.27 17.11 -5.63
N CYS A 137 -10.46 16.21 -5.05
CA CYS A 137 -9.17 15.79 -5.62
C CYS A 137 -9.11 14.30 -5.89
N VAL A 138 -9.74 13.47 -5.06
CA VAL A 138 -9.72 12.00 -5.19
C VAL A 138 -11.09 11.42 -4.88
N ILE A 139 -11.51 10.43 -5.68
CA ILE A 139 -12.55 9.48 -5.34
C ILE A 139 -11.95 8.07 -5.42
N VAL A 140 -12.08 7.31 -4.34
CA VAL A 140 -11.88 5.86 -4.29
C VAL A 140 -13.26 5.23 -4.11
N ALA A 141 -13.66 4.36 -5.04
CA ALA A 141 -14.96 3.70 -5.02
C ALA A 141 -14.77 2.19 -4.89
N TYR A 142 -15.32 1.60 -3.83
CA TYR A 142 -15.33 0.17 -3.58
C TYR A 142 -16.68 -0.44 -3.98
N TYR A 143 -16.61 -1.46 -4.84
CA TYR A 143 -17.72 -2.26 -5.38
C TYR A 143 -19.00 -1.47 -5.68
N PRO A 144 -18.93 -0.37 -6.46
CA PRO A 144 -20.14 0.33 -6.90
C PRO A 144 -21.05 -0.61 -7.70
N SER A 145 -22.33 -0.69 -7.34
CA SER A 145 -23.33 -1.49 -8.07
C SER A 145 -23.53 -0.98 -9.51
N ILE A 146 -23.40 0.34 -9.67
CA ILE A 146 -23.53 1.08 -10.92
C ILE A 146 -22.35 2.04 -11.11
N ILE A 147 -21.73 2.02 -12.28
CA ILE A 147 -20.67 2.94 -12.69
C ILE A 147 -21.12 3.84 -13.84
N PRO A 148 -20.52 5.04 -13.96
CA PRO A 148 -20.56 5.80 -15.20
C PRO A 148 -19.90 5.03 -16.36
N PRO A 149 -20.21 5.36 -17.63
CA PRO A 149 -19.60 4.72 -18.78
C PRO A 149 -18.06 4.64 -18.66
N PRO A 150 -17.42 3.53 -19.05
CA PRO A 150 -15.96 3.38 -18.98
C PRO A 150 -15.13 4.47 -19.67
N ASN A 151 -15.72 5.18 -20.63
CA ASN A 151 -15.12 6.31 -21.35
C ASN A 151 -15.43 7.69 -20.72
N THR A 152 -16.05 7.71 -19.53
CA THR A 152 -16.39 8.94 -18.81
C THR A 152 -15.11 9.67 -18.38
N LYS A 153 -15.00 10.93 -18.78
CA LYS A 153 -13.92 11.83 -18.36
C LYS A 153 -14.38 12.66 -17.19
N TYR A 154 -13.68 12.54 -16.07
CA TYR A 154 -13.90 13.36 -14.89
C TYR A 154 -13.21 14.73 -15.02
N PRO A 155 -13.62 15.74 -14.21
CA PRO A 155 -12.99 17.05 -14.20
C PRO A 155 -11.47 16.99 -14.03
N LEU A 156 -10.75 17.87 -14.72
CA LEU A 156 -9.29 17.96 -14.64
C LEU A 156 -8.84 18.22 -13.19
N GLY A 157 -7.99 17.33 -12.67
CA GLY A 157 -7.48 17.39 -11.30
C GLY A 157 -8.15 16.42 -10.33
N VAL A 158 -9.29 15.83 -10.68
CA VAL A 158 -9.91 14.76 -9.89
C VAL A 158 -9.33 13.42 -10.33
N LYS A 159 -8.77 12.67 -9.38
CA LYS A 159 -8.29 11.30 -9.61
C LYS A 159 -9.36 10.31 -9.17
N ILE A 160 -9.59 9.29 -9.97
CA ILE A 160 -10.62 8.28 -9.71
C ILE A 160 -9.93 6.91 -9.66
N LEU A 161 -10.24 6.15 -8.61
CA LEU A 161 -9.90 4.75 -8.45
C LEU A 161 -11.19 3.96 -8.18
N VAL A 162 -11.41 2.88 -8.90
CA VAL A 162 -12.56 1.99 -8.69
C VAL A 162 -12.08 0.57 -8.43
N HIS A 163 -12.58 -0.06 -7.38
CA HIS A 163 -12.40 -1.48 -7.07
C HIS A 163 -13.70 -2.20 -7.36
N LEU A 164 -13.71 -3.14 -8.29
CA LEU A 164 -14.89 -3.90 -8.68
C LEU A 164 -14.81 -5.32 -8.12
N ALA A 165 -15.91 -5.77 -7.55
CA ALA A 165 -16.11 -7.14 -7.09
C ALA A 165 -17.29 -7.78 -7.85
N GLY A 166 -17.38 -9.10 -7.83
CA GLY A 166 -18.39 -9.87 -8.55
C GLY A 166 -18.04 -10.13 -10.02
N SER A 167 -19.02 -10.67 -10.75
CA SER A 167 -18.89 -11.03 -12.17
C SER A 167 -19.47 -10.00 -13.14
N GLU A 168 -20.27 -9.04 -12.64
CA GLU A 168 -20.96 -8.05 -13.45
C GLU A 168 -21.07 -6.71 -12.71
N VAL A 169 -21.20 -5.62 -13.47
CA VAL A 169 -21.49 -4.28 -12.95
C VAL A 169 -22.49 -3.56 -13.84
N GLY A 170 -23.38 -2.78 -13.22
CA GLY A 170 -24.30 -1.92 -13.95
C GLY A 170 -23.55 -0.74 -14.57
N VAL A 171 -23.78 -0.47 -15.85
CA VAL A 171 -23.29 0.75 -16.51
C VAL A 171 -24.46 1.64 -16.84
N ARG A 172 -24.55 2.81 -16.19
CA ARG A 172 -25.63 3.78 -16.38
C ARG A 172 -25.24 4.79 -17.45
N GLN A 173 -25.89 4.74 -18.60
CA GLN A 173 -25.64 5.63 -19.74
C GLN A 173 -26.93 6.28 -20.25
N ALA A 174 -26.85 7.53 -20.67
CA ALA A 174 -27.91 8.13 -21.49
C ALA A 174 -27.75 7.61 -22.92
N PRO A 175 -28.72 6.86 -23.47
CA PRO A 175 -28.63 6.40 -24.85
C PRO A 175 -28.61 7.61 -25.79
N GLU A 176 -27.66 7.59 -26.71
CA GLU A 176 -27.55 8.57 -27.79
C GLU A 176 -28.12 7.94 -29.06
N VAL A 177 -29.17 8.54 -29.61
CA VAL A 177 -29.77 8.12 -30.88
C VAL A 177 -29.60 9.27 -31.87
N LEU A 178 -28.85 9.04 -32.95
CA LEU A 178 -28.63 10.03 -34.02
C LEU A 178 -28.10 11.39 -33.51
N GLY A 179 -27.20 11.40 -32.52
CA GLY A 179 -26.62 12.62 -31.96
C GLY A 179 -27.52 13.37 -30.96
N ILE A 180 -28.72 12.85 -30.67
CA ILE A 180 -29.62 13.40 -29.64
C ILE A 180 -29.47 12.54 -28.38
N GLN A 181 -28.98 13.17 -27.30
CA GLN A 181 -28.83 12.52 -26.01
C GLN A 181 -30.18 12.44 -25.30
N SER A 182 -30.68 11.22 -25.04
CA SER A 182 -31.92 11.03 -24.28
C SER A 182 -31.76 11.52 -22.84
N THR A 183 -32.81 12.14 -22.28
CA THR A 183 -32.85 12.54 -20.87
C THR A 183 -33.03 11.34 -19.92
N LYS A 184 -33.55 10.21 -20.42
CA LYS A 184 -33.71 8.98 -19.63
C LYS A 184 -32.45 8.14 -19.67
N LYS A 185 -31.76 8.03 -18.53
CA LYS A 185 -30.61 7.13 -18.35
C LYS A 185 -31.09 5.68 -18.28
N ARG A 186 -30.34 4.76 -18.90
CA ARG A 186 -30.57 3.31 -18.84
C ARG A 186 -29.36 2.62 -18.23
N THR A 187 -29.59 1.65 -17.36
CA THR A 187 -28.55 0.77 -16.83
C THR A 187 -28.46 -0.49 -17.67
N THR A 188 -27.26 -0.85 -18.10
CA THR A 188 -26.95 -2.10 -18.81
C THR A 188 -25.93 -2.87 -17.98
N GLN A 189 -26.19 -4.15 -17.71
CA GLN A 189 -25.21 -5.01 -17.04
C GLN A 189 -24.05 -5.32 -17.97
N LYS A 190 -22.82 -5.19 -17.46
CA LYS A 190 -21.61 -5.57 -18.17
C LYS A 190 -20.84 -6.59 -17.34
N ARG A 191 -20.41 -7.66 -18.00
CA ARG A 191 -19.51 -8.65 -17.41
C ARG A 191 -18.16 -8.03 -17.08
N ILE A 192 -17.65 -8.38 -15.92
CA ILE A 192 -16.30 -8.07 -15.46
C ILE A 192 -15.54 -9.39 -15.41
N GLU A 193 -14.36 -9.44 -16.02
CA GLU A 193 -13.50 -10.62 -15.89
C GLU A 193 -12.74 -10.52 -14.56
N PRO A 194 -12.92 -11.48 -13.63
CA PRO A 194 -12.06 -11.56 -12.47
C PRO A 194 -10.66 -11.91 -12.96
N GLY A 195 -9.68 -11.04 -12.68
CA GLY A 195 -8.27 -11.33 -12.99
C GLY A 195 -7.81 -12.64 -12.31
N ALA A 196 -6.66 -13.18 -12.72
CA ALA A 196 -6.09 -14.47 -12.28
C ALA A 196 -5.64 -14.53 -10.80
N GLY A 197 -6.44 -14.00 -9.87
CA GLY A 197 -6.16 -13.93 -8.43
C GLY A 197 -5.52 -12.62 -7.95
N TYR A 198 -4.96 -11.80 -8.84
CA TYR A 198 -4.26 -10.53 -8.48
C TYR A 198 -5.08 -9.25 -8.72
N GLY A 199 -6.28 -9.45 -9.28
CA GLY A 199 -7.07 -8.40 -9.88
C GLY A 199 -6.47 -7.82 -11.17
N GLY A 200 -7.33 -7.43 -12.11
CA GLY A 200 -6.93 -6.89 -13.40
C GLY A 200 -7.18 -5.38 -13.48
N SER A 201 -6.22 -4.62 -13.99
CA SER A 201 -6.46 -3.23 -14.38
C SER A 201 -7.30 -3.20 -15.66
N LEU A 202 -8.42 -2.47 -15.65
CA LEU A 202 -9.23 -2.26 -16.85
C LEU A 202 -8.76 -0.99 -17.58
N ASN A 203 -8.65 -1.06 -18.91
CA ASN A 203 -8.28 0.08 -19.75
C ASN A 203 -9.46 1.04 -19.94
N TRP A 204 -9.86 1.71 -18.86
CA TRP A 204 -10.94 2.70 -18.82
C TRP A 204 -10.38 4.11 -18.65
N SER A 205 -11.23 5.13 -18.80
CA SER A 205 -10.83 6.54 -18.62
C SER A 205 -10.51 6.92 -17.17
N TYR A 206 -10.76 6.01 -16.23
CA TYR A 206 -10.41 6.10 -14.82
C TYR A 206 -9.83 4.76 -14.36
N LEU A 207 -8.92 4.81 -13.38
CA LEU A 207 -8.19 3.63 -12.93
C LEU A 207 -9.15 2.67 -12.24
N THR A 208 -9.18 1.41 -12.69
CA THR A 208 -10.13 0.41 -12.21
C THR A 208 -9.44 -0.92 -12.03
N TYR A 209 -9.64 -1.57 -10.88
CA TYR A 209 -9.20 -2.94 -10.61
C TYR A 209 -10.39 -3.86 -10.37
N THR A 210 -10.30 -5.10 -10.81
CA THR A 210 -11.29 -6.15 -10.55
C THR A 210 -10.77 -7.13 -9.52
N TYR A 211 -11.63 -7.78 -8.75
CA TYR A 211 -11.25 -8.74 -7.72
C TYR A 211 -12.10 -10.00 -7.85
N SER A 212 -11.48 -11.17 -7.70
CA SER A 212 -12.21 -12.45 -7.64
C SER A 212 -12.82 -12.63 -6.24
N ALA A 213 -13.78 -11.77 -5.90
CA ALA A 213 -14.48 -11.73 -4.61
C ALA A 213 -15.89 -11.17 -4.78
N GLN A 214 -16.70 -11.26 -3.73
CA GLN A 214 -18.00 -10.58 -3.66
C GLN A 214 -17.83 -9.15 -3.11
N PRO A 215 -18.79 -8.23 -3.40
CA PRO A 215 -18.90 -6.97 -2.66
C PRO A 215 -18.86 -7.23 -1.15
N GLY A 216 -18.22 -6.33 -0.39
CA GLY A 216 -17.97 -6.53 1.04
C GLY A 216 -16.61 -7.12 1.40
N PHE A 217 -15.81 -7.59 0.42
CA PHE A 217 -14.51 -8.21 0.72
C PHE A 217 -13.50 -7.34 1.49
N ALA A 218 -13.72 -6.03 1.51
CA ALA A 218 -12.86 -5.07 2.19
C ALA A 218 -13.34 -4.70 3.60
N GLU A 219 -14.55 -5.13 3.98
CA GLU A 219 -15.21 -4.85 5.26
C GLU A 219 -15.03 -6.06 6.17
N SER A 220 -14.32 -5.87 7.28
CA SER A 220 -13.85 -6.94 8.17
C SER A 220 -14.92 -7.54 9.07
N ASP A 221 -16.06 -6.87 9.18
CA ASP A 221 -17.26 -7.29 9.88
C ASP A 221 -18.23 -8.10 9.01
N LEU A 222 -17.96 -8.25 7.71
CA LEU A 222 -18.78 -9.04 6.78
C LEU A 222 -18.21 -10.44 6.51
N ASP A 223 -19.08 -11.39 6.20
CA ASP A 223 -18.70 -12.77 5.86
C ASP A 223 -17.87 -12.85 4.56
N GLU A 224 -18.04 -11.88 3.67
CA GLU A 224 -17.33 -11.76 2.41
C GLU A 224 -15.87 -11.32 2.57
N TYR A 225 -15.46 -10.90 3.77
CA TYR A 225 -14.12 -10.38 4.06
C TYR A 225 -13.01 -11.29 3.53
N ASP A 226 -12.07 -10.70 2.79
CA ASP A 226 -10.89 -11.38 2.31
C ASP A 226 -9.66 -10.50 2.55
N ALA A 227 -8.90 -10.84 3.60
CA ALA A 227 -7.74 -10.08 4.03
C ALA A 227 -6.69 -9.84 2.92
N ALA A 228 -6.49 -10.81 2.02
CA ALA A 228 -5.51 -10.69 0.96
C ALA A 228 -5.96 -9.67 -0.11
N LYS A 229 -7.24 -9.72 -0.49
CA LYS A 229 -7.81 -8.78 -1.46
C LYS A 229 -7.98 -7.40 -0.87
N GLU A 230 -8.43 -7.32 0.39
CA GLU A 230 -8.52 -6.07 1.16
C GLU A 230 -7.16 -5.39 1.22
N THR A 231 -6.10 -6.10 1.64
CA THR A 231 -4.76 -5.53 1.77
C THR A 231 -4.26 -4.90 0.47
N ILE A 232 -4.46 -5.59 -0.65
CA ILE A 232 -4.06 -5.08 -1.98
C ILE A 232 -4.94 -3.89 -2.40
N ALA A 233 -6.25 -3.95 -2.18
CA ALA A 233 -7.17 -2.86 -2.50
C ALA A 233 -6.86 -1.61 -1.68
N PHE A 234 -6.59 -1.77 -0.38
CA PHE A 234 -6.20 -0.70 0.50
C PHE A 234 -4.88 -0.05 0.10
N SER A 235 -3.82 -0.83 -0.19
CA SER A 235 -2.54 -0.27 -0.65
C SER A 235 -2.71 0.58 -1.92
N ARG A 236 -3.55 0.12 -2.87
CA ARG A 236 -3.92 0.88 -4.09
C ARG A 236 -4.70 2.17 -3.76
N SER A 237 -5.63 2.10 -2.81
CA SER A 237 -6.41 3.25 -2.32
C SER A 237 -5.53 4.28 -1.63
N LEU A 238 -4.68 3.84 -0.72
CA LEU A 238 -3.73 4.66 0.01
C LEU A 238 -2.77 5.37 -0.95
N ARG A 239 -2.25 4.66 -1.96
CA ARG A 239 -1.45 5.25 -3.05
C ARG A 239 -2.20 6.38 -3.75
N MET A 240 -3.47 6.17 -4.09
CA MET A 240 -4.28 7.17 -4.80
C MET A 240 -4.51 8.41 -3.93
N VAL A 241 -4.89 8.21 -2.67
CA VAL A 241 -5.14 9.29 -1.71
C VAL A 241 -3.86 10.08 -1.44
N ARG A 242 -2.74 9.41 -1.10
CA ARG A 242 -1.44 10.06 -0.87
C ARG A 242 -0.96 10.84 -2.09
N LYS A 243 -1.12 10.29 -3.30
CA LYS A 243 -0.80 11.00 -4.55
C LYS A 243 -1.67 12.24 -4.76
N GLY A 244 -2.92 12.22 -4.32
CA GLY A 244 -3.80 13.39 -4.37
C GLY A 244 -3.39 14.48 -3.37
N PHE A 245 -3.00 14.09 -2.15
CA PHE A 245 -2.44 15.00 -1.14
C PHE A 245 -1.01 15.46 -1.44
N ARG A 246 -0.33 14.84 -2.42
CA ARG A 246 1.09 15.07 -2.75
C ARG A 246 2.01 14.77 -1.57
N ILE A 247 1.68 13.72 -0.82
CA ILE A 247 2.51 13.23 0.28
C ILE A 247 3.65 12.44 -0.35
N ASP A 248 4.87 12.82 -0.02
CA ASP A 248 6.07 12.06 -0.35
C ASP A 248 6.32 11.05 0.78
N VAL A 249 6.02 9.78 0.52
CA VAL A 249 6.06 8.70 1.52
C VAL A 249 7.27 7.80 1.38
N ASP A 250 7.91 7.81 0.22
CA ASP A 250 8.98 6.87 -0.09
C ASP A 250 10.15 7.07 0.89
N ALA A 251 10.55 8.32 1.13
CA ALA A 251 11.60 8.66 2.09
C ALA A 251 11.25 8.35 3.55
N ASP A 252 9.95 8.34 3.89
CA ASP A 252 9.50 8.09 5.25
C ASP A 252 9.50 6.60 5.58
N ILE A 253 8.99 5.75 4.69
CA ILE A 253 8.93 4.30 4.92
C ILE A 253 10.32 3.66 4.82
N GLU A 254 11.20 4.14 3.93
CA GLU A 254 12.59 3.66 3.87
C GLU A 254 13.35 3.96 5.16
N ARG A 255 13.16 5.17 5.71
CA ARG A 255 13.77 5.54 6.99
C ARG A 255 13.32 4.63 8.13
N VAL A 256 12.02 4.32 8.20
CA VAL A 256 11.45 3.40 9.19
C VAL A 256 12.08 2.01 9.03
N ARG A 257 12.17 1.49 7.80
CA ARG A 257 12.80 0.20 7.51
C ARG A 257 14.27 0.15 7.89
N ASP A 258 15.06 1.14 7.49
CA ASP A 258 16.50 1.19 7.74
C ASP A 258 16.80 1.32 9.25
N ASN A 259 15.97 2.08 9.98
CA ASN A 259 16.04 2.15 11.44
C ASN A 259 15.72 0.80 12.09
N HIS A 260 14.63 0.13 11.65
CA HIS A 260 14.25 -1.20 12.16
C HIS A 260 15.36 -2.21 11.95
N TYR A 261 15.97 -2.23 10.76
CA TYR A 261 17.12 -3.09 10.46
C TYR A 261 18.31 -2.80 11.40
N SER A 262 18.68 -1.52 11.55
CA SER A 262 19.78 -1.10 12.44
C SER A 262 19.55 -1.52 13.90
N LEU A 263 18.34 -1.32 14.42
CA LEU A 263 17.97 -1.73 15.79
C LEU A 263 18.03 -3.26 15.96
N THR A 264 17.54 -4.01 14.98
CA THR A 264 17.55 -5.47 14.97
C THR A 264 18.98 -6.02 14.97
N MET A 265 19.86 -5.47 14.11
CA MET A 265 21.27 -5.86 14.01
C MET A 265 22.09 -5.49 15.25
N SER A 266 21.71 -4.42 15.95
CA SER A 266 22.37 -3.99 17.20
C SER A 266 21.80 -4.64 18.46
N GLY A 267 20.84 -5.57 18.32
CA GLY A 267 20.25 -6.30 19.44
C GLY A 267 19.37 -5.45 20.35
N GLN A 268 18.88 -4.30 19.87
CA GLN A 268 18.04 -3.37 20.65
C GLN A 268 16.56 -3.78 20.61
N ALA A 269 16.24 -4.99 21.10
CA ALA A 269 14.90 -5.59 21.03
C ALA A 269 13.78 -4.65 21.52
N GLU A 270 13.98 -3.96 22.64
CA GLU A 270 12.98 -3.03 23.20
C GLU A 270 12.67 -1.87 22.23
N LYS A 271 13.68 -1.36 21.52
CA LYS A 271 13.47 -0.27 20.56
C LYS A 271 12.82 -0.76 19.27
N VAL A 272 13.15 -1.98 18.83
CA VAL A 272 12.48 -2.63 17.69
C VAL A 272 10.98 -2.71 17.96
N VAL A 273 10.60 -3.22 19.13
CA VAL A 273 9.19 -3.39 19.50
C VAL A 273 8.47 -2.05 19.69
N LYS A 274 9.13 -1.03 20.24
CA LYS A 274 8.55 0.31 20.40
C LYS A 274 8.27 1.03 19.08
N GLN A 275 8.96 0.67 18.00
CA GLN A 275 8.72 1.23 16.67
C GLN A 275 7.58 0.52 15.94
N ALA A 276 7.18 -0.67 16.39
CA ALA A 276 6.15 -1.47 15.76
C ALA A 276 4.75 -1.09 16.27
N ASP A 277 3.74 -1.28 15.43
CA ASP A 277 2.34 -1.17 15.84
C ASP A 277 2.01 -2.18 16.94
N GLU A 278 0.98 -1.91 17.74
CA GLU A 278 0.62 -2.71 18.91
C GLU A 278 0.43 -4.21 18.58
N TYR A 279 -0.17 -4.47 17.42
CA TYR A 279 -0.49 -5.81 16.92
C TYR A 279 0.43 -6.26 15.79
N ALA A 280 1.58 -5.59 15.61
CA ALA A 280 2.50 -5.90 14.53
C ALA A 280 3.01 -7.34 14.59
N GLN A 281 3.42 -7.89 13.44
CA GLN A 281 3.94 -9.24 13.37
C GLN A 281 5.27 -9.33 12.62
N VAL A 282 6.14 -10.23 13.07
CA VAL A 282 7.31 -10.67 12.31
C VAL A 282 7.21 -12.17 12.10
N MET A 283 7.43 -12.63 10.88
CA MET A 283 7.31 -14.04 10.50
C MET A 283 8.45 -14.45 9.58
N TYR A 284 9.20 -15.45 9.99
CA TYR A 284 10.20 -16.16 9.20
C TYR A 284 9.54 -17.40 8.63
N GLY A 285 9.01 -17.29 7.42
CA GLY A 285 8.12 -18.27 6.80
C GLY A 285 8.67 -19.71 6.81
N PRO A 286 9.91 -19.95 6.36
CA PRO A 286 10.45 -21.32 6.25
C PRO A 286 10.58 -22.08 7.58
N THR A 287 10.63 -21.40 8.72
CA THR A 287 10.70 -22.02 10.06
C THR A 287 9.47 -21.71 10.91
N LEU A 288 8.53 -20.93 10.39
CA LEU A 288 7.38 -20.36 11.10
C LEU A 288 7.77 -19.76 12.46
N SER A 289 8.95 -19.12 12.52
CA SER A 289 9.44 -18.45 13.73
C SER A 289 9.15 -16.95 13.67
N GLY A 290 9.07 -16.30 14.82
CA GLY A 290 8.72 -14.88 14.89
C GLY A 290 7.92 -14.52 16.13
N GLY A 291 7.02 -13.54 16.00
CA GLY A 291 6.13 -13.11 17.07
C GLY A 291 5.04 -12.15 16.58
N VAL A 292 3.89 -12.17 17.28
CA VAL A 292 2.74 -11.28 17.03
C VAL A 292 2.51 -10.40 18.25
N GLY A 293 2.35 -9.11 18.02
CA GLY A 293 2.25 -8.08 19.03
C GLY A 293 3.52 -7.89 19.85
N GLN A 294 3.51 -6.84 20.67
CA GLN A 294 4.71 -6.38 21.36
C GLN A 294 5.38 -7.44 22.26
N LYS A 295 4.59 -8.25 22.96
CA LYS A 295 5.10 -9.24 23.91
C LYS A 295 5.88 -10.36 23.22
N ASP A 296 5.33 -10.94 22.16
CA ASP A 296 5.98 -12.07 21.48
C ASP A 296 7.14 -11.59 20.62
N MET A 297 7.03 -10.41 19.99
CA MET A 297 8.15 -9.78 19.30
C MET A 297 9.31 -9.48 20.26
N GLN A 298 9.04 -8.93 21.46
CA GLN A 298 10.08 -8.68 22.46
C GLN A 298 10.79 -9.98 22.84
N LYS A 299 10.02 -11.05 23.07
CA LYS A 299 10.59 -12.37 23.39
C LYS A 299 11.43 -12.89 22.22
N PHE A 300 10.94 -12.77 21.00
CA PHE A 300 11.62 -13.20 19.78
C PHE A 300 12.97 -12.49 19.60
N TYR A 301 12.98 -11.15 19.56
CA TYR A 301 14.21 -10.39 19.34
C TYR A 301 15.21 -10.51 20.50
N ALA A 302 14.74 -10.58 21.74
CA ALA A 302 15.63 -10.66 22.90
C ALA A 302 16.23 -12.05 23.14
N LYS A 303 15.50 -13.13 22.78
CA LYS A 303 15.91 -14.51 23.14
C LYS A 303 16.22 -15.42 21.95
N PHE A 304 15.59 -15.21 20.81
CA PHE A 304 15.65 -16.15 19.68
C PHE A 304 16.30 -15.57 18.43
N PHE A 305 16.39 -14.25 18.33
CA PHE A 305 17.07 -13.58 17.23
C PHE A 305 18.58 -13.36 17.49
N GLN A 306 18.93 -13.00 18.73
CA GLN A 306 20.30 -12.69 19.16
C GLN A 306 20.88 -13.78 20.08
N PRO A 307 22.22 -13.90 20.19
CA PRO A 307 23.23 -13.23 19.38
C PRO A 307 23.35 -13.82 17.98
N LEU A 308 23.66 -12.99 16.97
CA LEU A 308 24.02 -13.48 15.64
C LEU A 308 25.49 -13.97 15.59
N PRO A 309 25.83 -14.91 14.69
CA PRO A 309 27.22 -15.31 14.48
C PRO A 309 28.12 -14.11 14.16
N LYS A 310 29.37 -14.11 14.63
CA LYS A 310 30.33 -13.00 14.38
C LYS A 310 30.59 -12.74 12.89
N THR A 311 30.43 -13.76 12.06
CA THR A 311 30.61 -13.71 10.60
C THR A 311 29.34 -13.29 9.86
N PHE A 312 28.23 -13.07 10.56
CA PHE A 312 26.96 -12.70 9.95
C PHE A 312 27.11 -11.39 9.17
N SER A 313 26.72 -11.42 7.89
CA SER A 313 26.66 -10.24 7.04
C SER A 313 25.44 -10.36 6.14
N ALA A 314 24.68 -9.27 6.05
CA ALA A 314 23.57 -9.12 5.12
C ALA A 314 23.83 -7.89 4.25
N ARG A 315 23.71 -8.05 2.93
CA ARG A 315 23.93 -6.99 1.95
C ARG A 315 22.70 -6.85 1.07
N LEU A 316 22.14 -5.65 1.02
CA LEU A 316 21.04 -5.29 0.12
C LEU A 316 21.48 -5.45 -1.35
N LEU A 317 20.72 -6.24 -2.10
CA LEU A 317 20.88 -6.43 -3.54
C LEU A 317 19.91 -5.55 -4.31
N SER A 318 18.64 -5.61 -3.93
CA SER A 318 17.56 -4.85 -4.54
C SER A 318 16.54 -4.43 -3.49
N ARG A 319 15.87 -3.31 -3.75
CA ARG A 319 14.76 -2.79 -2.94
C ARG A 319 13.65 -2.35 -3.87
N THR A 320 12.42 -2.77 -3.58
CA THR A 320 11.20 -2.25 -4.21
C THR A 320 10.39 -1.50 -3.17
N VAL A 321 10.07 -0.23 -3.45
CA VAL A 321 9.31 0.64 -2.55
C VAL A 321 7.89 0.81 -3.11
N GLY A 322 6.92 0.30 -2.37
CA GLY A 322 5.49 0.48 -2.58
C GLY A 322 4.97 1.71 -1.84
N SER A 323 3.65 1.86 -1.76
CA SER A 323 3.09 2.97 -0.99
C SER A 323 3.19 2.74 0.51
N ASP A 324 3.07 1.51 0.96
CA ASP A 324 3.05 1.09 2.38
C ASP A 324 3.88 -0.17 2.61
N GLN A 325 4.65 -0.61 1.61
CA GLN A 325 5.45 -1.83 1.68
C GLN A 325 6.84 -1.63 1.09
N ILE A 326 7.82 -2.31 1.66
CA ILE A 326 9.18 -2.42 1.15
C ILE A 326 9.49 -3.90 0.95
N VAL A 327 10.03 -4.24 -0.22
CA VAL A 327 10.57 -5.57 -0.49
C VAL A 327 12.08 -5.45 -0.62
N ASP A 328 12.80 -6.01 0.34
CA ASP A 328 14.27 -6.08 0.36
C ASP A 328 14.72 -7.48 -0.07
N GLU A 329 15.60 -7.54 -1.07
CA GLU A 329 16.35 -8.74 -1.43
C GLU A 329 17.77 -8.63 -0.86
N LEU A 330 18.13 -9.56 0.04
CA LEU A 330 19.35 -9.52 0.81
C LEU A 330 20.22 -10.75 0.51
N PHE A 331 21.48 -10.54 0.16
CA PHE A 331 22.49 -11.59 0.18
C PHE A 331 23.02 -11.76 1.60
N VAL A 332 22.75 -12.90 2.22
CA VAL A 332 23.16 -13.22 3.60
C VAL A 332 24.25 -14.27 3.58
N THR A 333 25.32 -14.01 4.32
CA THR A 333 26.45 -14.94 4.51
C THR A 333 26.78 -15.07 6.00
N MET A 334 27.06 -16.29 6.44
CA MET A 334 27.50 -16.58 7.81
C MET A 334 28.17 -17.95 7.90
N THR A 335 28.89 -18.20 8.98
CA THR A 335 29.26 -19.55 9.43
C THR A 335 28.30 -19.96 10.54
N HIS A 336 27.75 -21.18 10.45
CA HIS A 336 26.88 -21.75 11.47
C HIS A 336 27.69 -22.21 12.70
N SER A 337 28.22 -21.25 13.45
CA SER A 337 29.12 -21.44 14.61
C SER A 337 28.39 -21.58 15.95
N GLN A 338 27.06 -21.46 15.94
CA GLN A 338 26.17 -21.52 17.10
C GLN A 338 24.77 -21.87 16.60
N GLU A 339 23.87 -22.24 17.51
CA GLU A 339 22.45 -22.38 17.16
C GLU A 339 21.88 -21.03 16.70
N ILE A 340 21.07 -21.04 15.63
CA ILE A 340 20.39 -19.88 15.06
C ILE A 340 18.90 -20.21 14.97
N HIS A 341 18.14 -19.86 16.00
CA HIS A 341 16.76 -20.35 16.16
C HIS A 341 15.82 -19.97 15.01
N TRP A 342 16.00 -18.80 14.40
CA TRP A 342 15.16 -18.37 13.30
C TRP A 342 15.49 -19.07 11.97
N LEU A 343 16.71 -19.61 11.80
CA LEU A 343 17.18 -20.24 10.56
C LEU A 343 17.16 -21.78 10.64
N LEU A 344 17.69 -22.33 11.72
CA LEU A 344 17.88 -23.76 11.97
C LEU A 344 17.51 -24.10 13.43
N PRO A 345 16.22 -23.99 13.81
CA PRO A 345 15.79 -24.24 15.18
C PRO A 345 16.17 -25.67 15.64
N GLY A 346 16.86 -25.78 16.78
CA GLY A 346 17.26 -27.06 17.38
C GLY A 346 18.50 -27.71 16.75
N ILE A 347 19.14 -27.08 15.77
CA ILE A 347 20.37 -27.60 15.16
C ILE A 347 21.59 -26.95 15.81
N PRO A 348 22.50 -27.72 16.44
CA PRO A 348 23.73 -27.17 17.00
C PRO A 348 24.68 -26.69 15.88
N ALA A 349 25.72 -25.95 16.27
CA ALA A 349 26.76 -25.48 15.35
C ALA A 349 27.25 -26.61 14.43
N THR A 350 27.28 -26.34 13.12
CA THR A 350 27.81 -27.27 12.11
C THR A 350 29.13 -26.79 11.52
N ASP A 351 29.54 -25.57 11.86
CA ASP A 351 30.75 -24.89 11.37
C ASP A 351 30.82 -24.77 9.84
N LYS A 352 29.69 -24.95 9.15
CA LYS A 352 29.56 -24.78 7.70
C LYS A 352 29.22 -23.34 7.36
N LYS A 353 29.75 -22.88 6.23
CA LYS A 353 29.37 -21.60 5.63
C LYS A 353 27.98 -21.72 5.00
N ILE A 354 27.15 -20.73 5.21
CA ILE A 354 25.82 -20.57 4.62
C ILE A 354 25.84 -19.29 3.77
N GLU A 355 25.35 -19.39 2.54
CA GLU A 355 25.11 -18.31 1.59
C GLU A 355 23.69 -18.47 1.05
N ILE A 356 22.83 -17.48 1.31
CA ILE A 356 21.42 -17.50 0.90
C ILE A 356 20.95 -16.11 0.44
N ILE A 357 19.93 -16.11 -0.42
CA ILE A 357 19.09 -14.92 -0.61
C ILE A 357 17.96 -14.99 0.41
N LEU A 358 17.79 -13.87 1.11
CA LEU A 358 16.71 -13.63 2.05
C LEU A 358 15.86 -12.49 1.50
N VAL A 359 14.56 -12.73 1.32
CA VAL A 359 13.60 -11.73 0.89
C VAL A 359 12.80 -11.30 2.12
N SER A 360 12.82 -10.01 2.45
CA SER A 360 12.01 -9.42 3.52
C SER A 360 10.96 -8.51 2.90
N ILE A 361 9.69 -8.79 3.17
CA ILE A 361 8.53 -7.99 2.77
C ILE A 361 8.02 -7.30 4.02
N VAL A 362 8.12 -5.98 4.05
CA VAL A 362 7.87 -5.16 5.25
C VAL A 362 6.73 -4.20 4.97
N CYS A 363 5.62 -4.31 5.69
CA CYS A 363 4.54 -3.35 5.66
C CYS A 363 4.74 -2.31 6.77
N ILE A 364 4.59 -1.04 6.40
CA ILE A 364 4.70 0.11 7.29
C ILE A 364 3.40 0.89 7.20
N ARG A 365 2.76 1.10 8.35
CA ARG A 365 1.51 1.84 8.50
C ARG A 365 1.66 2.86 9.61
N GLY A 366 1.08 4.04 9.45
CA GLY A 366 1.15 5.10 10.47
C GLY A 366 2.56 5.50 10.91
N GLY A 367 3.59 5.20 10.11
CA GLY A 367 5.00 5.41 10.45
C GLY A 367 5.65 4.32 11.33
N GLY A 368 4.90 3.27 11.68
CA GLY A 368 5.35 2.10 12.42
C GLY A 368 5.45 0.84 11.54
N LEU A 369 6.16 -0.17 12.05
CA LEU A 369 6.17 -1.50 11.44
C LEU A 369 4.84 -2.21 11.73
N GLU A 370 4.11 -2.63 10.69
CA GLU A 370 2.89 -3.43 10.83
C GLU A 370 3.17 -4.92 10.63
N SER A 371 3.91 -5.28 9.60
CA SER A 371 4.31 -6.67 9.38
C SER A 371 5.67 -6.80 8.70
N GLU A 372 6.40 -7.87 9.02
CA GLU A 372 7.58 -8.30 8.30
C GLU A 372 7.47 -9.80 8.00
N HIS A 373 7.47 -10.16 6.72
CA HIS A 373 7.51 -11.55 6.25
C HIS A 373 8.87 -11.82 5.60
N VAL A 374 9.57 -12.84 6.10
CA VAL A 374 10.93 -13.20 5.69
C VAL A 374 10.96 -14.59 5.06
N TYR A 375 11.53 -14.68 3.87
CA TYR A 375 11.62 -15.89 3.07
C TYR A 375 13.06 -16.19 2.65
N TRP A 376 13.39 -17.48 2.56
CA TRP A 376 14.62 -18.00 1.97
C TRP A 376 14.38 -19.46 1.55
N ASP A 377 15.31 -20.03 0.79
CA ASP A 377 15.28 -21.45 0.44
C ASP A 377 15.89 -22.32 1.56
N GLN A 378 15.02 -22.94 2.37
CA GLN A 378 15.44 -23.80 3.48
C GLN A 378 16.09 -25.10 3.02
N ALA A 379 15.76 -25.63 1.84
CA ALA A 379 16.40 -26.84 1.32
C ALA A 379 17.88 -26.56 1.02
N SER A 380 18.17 -25.40 0.42
CA SER A 380 19.54 -24.94 0.20
C SER A 380 20.31 -24.70 1.50
N VAL A 381 19.66 -24.21 2.56
CA VAL A 381 20.30 -24.10 3.90
C VAL A 381 20.66 -25.47 4.45
N LEU A 382 19.69 -26.39 4.49
CA LEU A 382 19.87 -27.75 5.02
C LEU A 382 20.95 -28.52 4.27
N MET A 383 21.04 -28.34 2.95
CA MET A 383 22.10 -28.92 2.12
C MET A 383 23.49 -28.35 2.49
N GLN A 384 23.61 -27.03 2.59
CA GLN A 384 24.87 -26.36 2.93
C GLN A 384 25.41 -26.75 4.31
N VAL A 385 24.52 -27.01 5.28
CA VAL A 385 24.91 -27.48 6.62
C VAL A 385 25.07 -29.00 6.72
N GLY A 386 24.85 -29.74 5.64
CA GLY A 386 25.05 -31.20 5.59
C GLY A 386 23.90 -32.04 6.15
N LEU A 387 22.73 -31.46 6.39
CA LEU A 387 21.54 -32.15 6.87
C LEU A 387 20.66 -32.71 5.74
N LEU A 388 20.86 -32.24 4.50
CA LEU A 388 20.16 -32.73 3.32
C LEU A 388 21.16 -33.09 2.22
N SER A 389 21.14 -34.34 1.76
CA SER A 389 21.89 -34.77 0.59
C SER A 389 20.97 -34.79 -0.64
N PRO A 390 21.39 -34.26 -1.81
CA PRO A 390 20.64 -34.39 -3.06
C PRO A 390 20.34 -35.85 -3.44
N THR A 391 21.16 -36.80 -3.00
CA THR A 391 20.98 -38.24 -3.27
C THR A 391 20.04 -38.96 -2.28
N ASN A 392 19.53 -38.25 -1.27
CA ASN A 392 18.55 -38.78 -0.30
C ASN A 392 17.14 -38.83 -0.89
N ILE A 393 16.98 -39.66 -1.92
CA ILE A 393 15.74 -39.76 -2.69
C ILE A 393 14.91 -40.93 -2.13
N PRO A 394 13.59 -40.75 -1.96
CA PRO A 394 12.69 -41.84 -1.59
C PRO A 394 12.80 -43.02 -2.57
N SER A 395 12.85 -44.25 -2.06
CA SER A 395 13.02 -45.44 -2.91
C SER A 395 11.97 -45.56 -4.03
N ALA A 396 10.76 -45.07 -3.80
CA ALA A 396 9.70 -45.04 -4.82
C ALA A 396 10.05 -44.13 -6.02
N MET A 397 10.75 -43.03 -5.78
CA MET A 397 11.19 -42.11 -6.84
C MET A 397 12.46 -42.60 -7.53
N LYS A 398 13.39 -43.23 -6.80
CA LYS A 398 14.54 -43.94 -7.40
C LYS A 398 14.10 -44.98 -8.44
N LYS A 399 13.05 -45.75 -8.14
CA LYS A 399 12.45 -46.72 -9.08
C LYS A 399 11.84 -46.08 -10.33
N LYS A 400 11.52 -44.79 -10.26
CA LYS A 400 11.03 -43.98 -11.40
C LYS A 400 12.16 -43.25 -12.14
N GLY A 401 13.42 -43.53 -11.81
CA GLY A 401 14.58 -42.93 -12.47
C GLY A 401 15.03 -41.58 -11.91
N VAL A 402 14.54 -41.15 -10.74
CA VAL A 402 15.02 -39.91 -10.11
C VAL A 402 16.40 -40.15 -9.49
N GLU A 403 17.40 -39.41 -9.96
CA GLU A 403 18.81 -39.56 -9.56
C GLU A 403 19.27 -38.54 -8.51
N GLU A 404 18.62 -37.38 -8.43
CA GLU A 404 18.87 -36.35 -7.43
C GLU A 404 17.63 -35.50 -7.11
N LEU A 405 17.64 -34.86 -5.93
CA LEU A 405 16.68 -33.82 -5.55
C LEU A 405 17.08 -32.50 -6.23
N PRO A 406 16.12 -31.69 -6.72
CA PRO A 406 16.39 -30.47 -7.46
C PRO A 406 16.79 -29.31 -6.52
N ILE A 407 17.98 -29.38 -5.93
CA ILE A 407 18.49 -28.43 -4.92
C ILE A 407 19.92 -28.07 -5.26
N VAL A 408 20.22 -26.77 -5.34
CA VAL A 408 21.53 -26.26 -5.80
C VAL A 408 22.41 -25.67 -4.68
N GLY A 409 21.87 -25.59 -3.46
CA GLY A 409 22.60 -25.06 -2.31
C GLY A 409 23.01 -23.59 -2.49
N ALA A 410 24.28 -23.29 -2.24
CA ALA A 410 24.80 -21.91 -2.29
C ALA A 410 24.78 -21.29 -3.70
N GLU A 411 24.70 -22.10 -4.77
CA GLU A 411 24.85 -21.60 -6.14
C GLU A 411 23.71 -20.67 -6.55
N ALA A 412 22.47 -20.91 -6.08
CA ALA A 412 21.35 -20.00 -6.31
C ALA A 412 21.66 -18.58 -5.79
N ALA A 413 22.19 -18.47 -4.57
CA ALA A 413 22.52 -17.19 -3.98
C ALA A 413 23.69 -16.49 -4.67
N ARG A 414 24.70 -17.26 -5.06
CA ARG A 414 25.86 -16.72 -5.80
C ARG A 414 25.47 -16.26 -7.21
N ALA A 415 24.58 -16.99 -7.89
CA ALA A 415 24.07 -16.63 -9.20
C ALA A 415 23.32 -15.29 -9.17
N ILE A 416 22.39 -15.13 -8.21
CA ILE A 416 21.64 -13.88 -8.02
C ILE A 416 22.59 -12.74 -7.66
N GLN A 417 23.53 -12.95 -6.74
CA GLN A 417 24.54 -11.95 -6.39
C GLN A 417 25.37 -11.48 -7.61
N ARG A 418 25.72 -12.39 -8.53
CA ARG A 418 26.45 -12.06 -9.77
C ARG A 418 25.55 -11.47 -10.86
N GLY A 419 24.22 -11.54 -10.70
CA GLY A 419 23.23 -11.19 -11.72
C GLY A 419 23.03 -12.22 -12.82
N SER A 420 23.77 -13.35 -12.78
CA SER A 420 23.66 -14.46 -13.74
C SER A 420 24.43 -15.70 -13.27
N SER A 421 24.15 -16.85 -13.90
CA SER A 421 25.01 -18.04 -13.85
C SER A 421 25.23 -18.61 -15.25
N ARG A 422 26.37 -19.27 -15.44
CA ARG A 422 26.63 -20.12 -16.62
C ARG A 422 26.08 -21.55 -16.44
N HIS A 423 25.62 -21.86 -15.23
CA HIS A 423 25.12 -23.16 -14.79
C HIS A 423 23.59 -23.12 -14.62
N LEU A 424 22.89 -22.54 -15.61
CA LEU A 424 21.43 -22.52 -15.61
C LEU A 424 20.91 -23.80 -16.24
N ASN A 425 19.77 -24.29 -15.76
CA ASN A 425 19.06 -25.45 -16.29
C ASN A 425 19.77 -26.81 -16.19
N GLU A 426 20.88 -26.92 -15.43
CA GLU A 426 21.58 -28.21 -15.21
C GLU A 426 20.68 -29.29 -14.56
N LEU A 427 19.61 -28.87 -13.87
CA LEU A 427 18.61 -29.78 -13.28
C LEU A 427 17.46 -30.15 -14.24
N ILE A 428 17.40 -29.56 -15.43
CA ILE A 428 16.41 -29.88 -16.47
C ILE A 428 17.06 -30.88 -17.41
N LEU A 429 16.54 -32.11 -17.43
CA LEU A 429 16.97 -33.13 -18.38
C LEU A 429 16.79 -32.61 -19.81
N ASP A 430 17.75 -32.95 -20.66
CA ASP A 430 17.74 -32.69 -22.11
C ASP A 430 17.76 -31.20 -22.52
N TRP A 431 18.07 -30.27 -21.60
CA TRP A 431 18.11 -28.83 -21.91
C TRP A 431 19.06 -28.47 -23.07
N ASP A 432 20.20 -29.16 -23.17
CA ASP A 432 21.21 -28.91 -24.21
C ASP A 432 21.03 -29.80 -25.46
N GLU A 433 20.07 -30.73 -25.49
CA GLU A 433 19.92 -31.69 -26.60
C GLU A 433 19.35 -31.06 -27.89
N ASP A 434 18.81 -29.84 -27.83
CA ASP A 434 18.24 -29.10 -28.96
C ASP A 434 19.07 -27.85 -29.38
N SER A 435 20.32 -27.70 -28.89
CA SER A 435 21.16 -26.51 -29.13
C SER A 435 22.22 -26.62 -30.22
#